data_AF-A0A953CFF4-F1
#
_entry.id   AF-A0A953CFF4-F1
#
_cell.length_a   1.000
_cell.length_b   1.000
_cell.length_c   1.000
_cell.angle_alpha   90.00
_cell.angle_beta   90.00
_cell.angle_gamma   90.00
#
_symmetry.space_group_name_H-M   'P 1'
#
loop_
_entity.id
_entity.type
_entity.pdbx_description
1 polymer ?
#
loop_
_entity_poly.entity_id
_entity_poly.type
_entity_poly.pdbx_seq_one_letter_code
_entity_poly.pdbx_strand_id
1 'polypeptide(L)' 'MRFRKVAKAYEYRMNGVLKFVFVAGDVATFIYLTFFDGFTYNWWNWLFVIPINIFLSTIWPIYWAILHWIA' A
#
# COMPACT_ATOMS: atom_id res chain seq x y z
N MET A 1 -6.07 -30.25 -24.62
CA MET A 1 -6.09 -30.15 -23.14
C MET A 1 -4.87 -29.45 -22.52
N ARG A 2 -3.66 -29.50 -23.13
CA ARG A 2 -2.41 -28.93 -22.60
C ARG A 2 -2.41 -27.39 -22.44
N PHE A 3 -3.07 -26.66 -23.35
CA PHE A 3 -3.09 -25.19 -23.37
C PHE A 3 -3.78 -24.54 -22.15
N ARG A 4 -4.79 -25.19 -21.55
CA ARG A 4 -5.48 -24.67 -20.35
C ARG A 4 -4.60 -24.70 -19.09
N LYS A 5 -3.68 -25.66 -18.97
CA LYS A 5 -2.80 -25.77 -17.78
C LYS A 5 -1.76 -24.65 -17.77
N VAL A 6 -1.21 -24.33 -18.93
CA VAL A 6 -0.21 -23.26 -19.07
C VAL A 6 -0.85 -21.90 -18.77
N ALA A 7 -2.04 -21.63 -19.32
CA ALA A 7 -2.75 -20.37 -19.07
C ALA A 7 -3.00 -20.12 -17.56
N LYS A 8 -3.48 -21.12 -16.82
CA LYS A 8 -3.69 -21.00 -15.36
C LYS A 8 -2.40 -20.78 -14.58
N ALA A 9 -1.29 -21.36 -15.02
CA ALA A 9 0.01 -21.15 -14.38
C ALA A 9 0.51 -19.70 -14.54
N TYR A 10 0.33 -19.12 -15.74
CA TYR A 10 0.62 -17.70 -15.98
C TYR A 10 -0.28 -16.79 -15.15
N GLU A 11 -1.58 -17.07 -15.08
CA GLU A 11 -2.53 -16.31 -14.27
C GLU A 11 -2.15 -16.32 -12.78
N TYR A 12 -1.84 -17.49 -12.22
CA TYR A 12 -1.41 -17.61 -10.82
C TYR A 12 -0.14 -16.82 -10.53
N ARG A 13 0.84 -16.87 -11.44
CA ARG A 13 2.08 -16.10 -11.33
C ARG A 13 1.81 -14.59 -11.36
N MET A 14 1.03 -14.11 -12.33
CA MET A 14 0.68 -12.70 -12.47
C MET A 14 -0.07 -12.18 -11.24
N ASN A 15 -0.99 -12.98 -10.70
CA ASN A 15 -1.72 -12.66 -9.48
C ASN A 15 -0.79 -12.57 -8.26
N GLY A 16 0.22 -13.44 -8.18
CA GLY A 16 1.24 -13.37 -7.13
C GLY A 16 2.06 -12.07 -7.20
N VAL A 17 2.52 -11.68 -8.39
CA VAL A 17 3.27 -10.44 -8.61
C VAL A 17 2.42 -9.22 -8.26
N LEU A 18 1.16 -9.19 -8.68
CA LEU A 18 0.26 -8.07 -8.39
C LEU A 18 0.03 -7.89 -6.88
N LYS A 19 -0.21 -8.99 -6.16
CA LYS A 19 -0.33 -8.97 -4.69
C LYS A 19 0.95 -8.48 -4.02
N PHE A 20 2.11 -8.92 -4.50
CA PHE A 20 3.39 -8.48 -3.97
C PHE A 20 3.60 -6.97 -4.16
N VAL A 21 3.35 -6.46 -5.38
CA VAL A 21 3.45 -5.02 -5.66
C VAL A 21 2.49 -4.22 -4.78
N PHE A 22 1.26 -4.69 -4.62
CA PHE A 22 0.26 -4.01 -3.79
C PHE A 22 0.69 -3.93 -2.33
N VAL A 23 1.17 -5.04 -1.75
CA VAL A 23 1.65 -5.09 -0.36
C VAL A 23 2.94 -4.27 -0.18
N ALA A 24 3.85 -4.31 -1.15
CA ALA A 24 5.06 -3.51 -1.11
C ALA A 24 4.73 -2.00 -1.12
N GLY A 25 3.78 -1.57 -1.93
CA GLY A 25 3.29 -0.18 -1.98
C GLY A 25 2.60 0.24 -0.67
N ASP A 26 1.78 -0.64 -0.10
CA ASP A 26 1.13 -0.43 1.19
C ASP A 26 2.17 -0.22 2.32
N VAL A 27 3.12 -1.16 2.49
CA VAL A 27 4.17 -1.04 3.52
C VAL A 27 5.03 0.21 3.30
N ALA A 28 5.44 0.50 2.07
CA ALA A 28 6.24 1.68 1.77
C ALA A 28 5.49 2.98 2.09
N THR A 29 4.20 3.05 1.76
CA THR A 29 3.36 4.22 2.04
C THR A 29 3.12 4.38 3.54
N PHE A 30 2.90 3.29 4.27
CA PHE A 30 2.77 3.35 5.72
C PHE A 30 4.05 3.90 6.40
N ILE A 31 5.23 3.44 5.97
CA ILE A 31 6.51 3.96 6.46
C ILE A 31 6.66 5.44 6.13
N TYR A 32 6.35 5.83 4.88
CA TYR A 32 6.37 7.22 4.44
C TYR A 32 5.49 8.11 5.34
N LEU A 33 4.22 7.75 5.49
CA LEU A 33 3.24 8.49 6.29
C LEU A 33 3.61 8.57 7.77
N THR A 34 4.35 7.61 8.29
CA THR A 34 4.66 7.52 9.73
C THR A 34 5.97 8.22 10.11
N PHE A 35 6.91 8.36 9.18
CA PHE A 35 8.24 8.88 9.49
C PHE A 35 8.68 10.05 8.62
N PHE A 36 8.04 10.26 7.46
CA PHE A 36 8.50 11.20 6.44
C PHE A 36 7.46 12.26 6.06
N ASP A 37 6.25 12.25 6.63
CA ASP A 37 5.19 13.23 6.29
C ASP A 37 5.39 14.62 6.96
N GLY A 38 6.39 14.75 7.85
CA GLY A 38 6.70 16.01 8.54
C GLY A 38 5.82 16.31 9.77
N PHE A 39 4.92 15.41 10.16
CA PHE A 39 4.07 15.57 11.33
C PHE A 39 4.83 15.37 12.64
N THR A 40 4.62 16.28 13.60
CA THR A 40 5.22 16.15 14.94
C THR A 40 4.35 15.27 15.82
N TYR A 41 4.78 14.03 16.04
CA TYR A 41 4.09 13.10 16.91
C TYR A 41 4.33 13.40 18.39
N ASN A 42 3.25 13.51 19.16
CA ASN A 42 3.30 13.39 20.62
C ASN A 42 2.92 11.95 21.03
N TRP A 43 3.17 11.59 22.30
CA TRP A 43 2.95 10.22 22.78
C TRP A 43 1.50 9.71 22.63
N TRP A 44 0.51 10.61 22.67
CA TRP A 44 -0.91 10.26 22.54
C TRP A 44 -1.38 10.19 21.08
N ASN A 45 -0.76 10.96 20.18
CA ASN A 45 -1.13 11.02 18.76
C ASN A 45 -0.98 9.66 18.08
N TRP A 46 -0.04 8.83 18.53
CA TRP A 46 0.20 7.49 17.98
C TRP A 46 -1.07 6.61 17.96
N LEU A 47 -1.97 6.77 18.93
CA LEU A 47 -3.22 6.01 19.00
C LEU A 47 -4.14 6.29 17.79
N PHE A 48 -4.11 7.51 17.25
CA PHE A 48 -4.93 7.93 16.12
C PHE A 48 -4.18 7.86 14.79
N VAL A 49 -2.92 8.26 14.80
CA VAL A 49 -2.05 8.29 13.62
C VAL A 49 -1.87 6.89 13.03
N ILE A 50 -1.62 5.87 13.87
CA ILE A 50 -1.37 4.52 13.36
C ILE A 50 -2.59 3.99 12.57
N PRO A 51 -3.82 3.99 13.10
CA PRO A 51 -5.00 3.60 12.33
C PRO A 51 -5.22 4.40 11.05
N ILE A 52 -5.01 5.72 11.09
CA ILE A 52 -5.18 6.60 9.91
C ILE A 52 -4.14 6.27 8.84
N ASN A 53 -2.88 6.10 9.23
CA ASN A 53 -1.79 5.78 8.31
C ASN A 53 -1.96 4.39 7.70
N ILE A 54 -2.45 3.40 8.47
CA ILE A 54 -2.81 2.06 7.95
C ILE A 54 -3.94 2.17 6.92
N PHE A 55 -4.97 2.97 7.20
CA PHE A 55 -6.06 3.18 6.25
C PHE A 55 -5.56 3.85 4.96
N LEU A 56 -4.78 4.94 5.09
CA LEU A 56 -4.22 5.66 3.96
C LEU A 56 -3.24 4.82 3.13
N SER A 57 -2.43 3.98 3.78
CA SER A 57 -1.51 3.07 3.09
C SER A 57 -2.26 2.01 2.28
N THR A 58 -3.41 1.55 2.77
CA THR A 58 -4.25 0.57 2.04
C THR A 58 -4.78 1.17 0.74
N ILE A 59 -5.03 2.48 0.72
CA ILE A 59 -5.44 3.26 -0.46
C ILE A 59 -4.27 4.02 -1.09
N TRP A 60 -3.03 3.51 -0.96
CA TRP A 60 -1.82 4.19 -1.45
C TRP A 60 -1.89 4.73 -2.88
N PRO A 61 -2.53 4.08 -3.88
CA PRO A 61 -2.58 4.64 -5.23
C PRO A 61 -3.35 5.96 -5.27
N ILE A 62 -4.41 6.08 -4.46
CA ILE A 62 -5.20 7.30 -4.32
C ILE A 62 -4.41 8.35 -3.54
N TYR A 63 -3.70 7.93 -2.50
CA TYR A 63 -2.84 8.81 -1.73
C TYR A 63 -1.81 9.52 -2.62
N TRP A 64 -1.02 8.77 -3.38
CA TRP A 64 0.03 9.33 -4.24
C TRP A 64 -0.50 10.05 -5.48
N ALA A 65 -1.64 9.61 -6.04
CA ALA A 65 -2.19 10.25 -7.24
C ALA A 65 -2.86 11.59 -6.94
N ILE A 66 -3.44 11.76 -5.75
CA ILE A 66 -4.33 12.89 -5.45
C ILE A 66 -3.95 13.54 -4.11
N LEU A 67 -4.04 12.81 -3.00
CA LEU A 67 -3.97 13.39 -1.66
C LEU A 67 -2.61 14.05 -1.36
N HIS A 68 -1.52 13.43 -1.82
CA HIS A 68 -0.16 13.93 -1.63
C HIS A 68 0.08 15.31 -2.27
N TRP A 69 -0.69 15.68 -3.29
CA TRP A 69 -0.51 16.94 -4.03
C TRP A 69 -1.42 18.07 -3.56
N ILE A 70 -2.50 17.73 -2.85
CA ILE A 70 -3.55 18.67 -2.45
C ILE A 70 -3.41 19.06 -0.98
N ALA A 71 -2.91 18.14 -0.13
CA ALA A 71 -2.66 18.36 1.29
C ALA A 71 -1.24 18.87 1.52
#